data_AF-A0A971LAW1-F1
#
_entry.id   AF-A0A971LAW1-F1
#
_cell.length_a   1.000
_cell.length_b   1.000
_cell.length_c   1.000
_cell.angle_alpha   90.00
_cell.angle_beta   90.00
_cell.angle_gamma   90.00
#
_symmetry.space_group_name_H-M   'P 1'
#
loop_
_entity.id
_entity.type
_entity.pdbx_description
1 polymer ?
#
loop_
_entity_poly.entity_id
_entity_poly.type
_entity_poly.pdbx_seq_one_letter_code
_entity_poly.pdbx_strand_id
1 'polypeptide(L)'
;MKNEEYRERLQAQIGILENLYDLAGRKREALLKEDLETLPGIIQEEEEALARIKSFEPLEEEEPGEPTPEIRELLMKREYLARQIRELNFFNRELIEDSLAYIRFSLQLFQGQPGSSLYGTDGIKEAPAVNSLIDMRG
;
A
#
# COMPACT_ATOMS: atom_id res chain seq x y z
N MET A 1 -33.27 -28.07 1.13
CA MET A 1 -32.23 -28.01 2.17
C MET A 1 -30.89 -27.55 1.59
N LYS A 2 -30.28 -28.25 0.62
CA LYS A 2 -28.99 -27.82 0.03
C LYS A 2 -28.96 -26.35 -0.46
N ASN A 3 -30.02 -25.85 -1.11
CA ASN A 3 -30.08 -24.46 -1.56
C ASN A 3 -30.19 -23.42 -0.43
N GLU A 4 -30.76 -23.78 0.72
CA GLU A 4 -30.91 -22.86 1.86
C GLU A 4 -29.59 -22.72 2.61
N GLU A 5 -28.89 -23.84 2.85
CA GLU A 5 -27.55 -23.84 3.45
C GLU A 5 -26.53 -23.10 2.55
N TYR A 6 -26.64 -23.26 1.23
CA TYR A 6 -25.82 -22.51 0.27
C TYR A 6 -26.12 -21.01 0.32
N ARG A 7 -27.40 -20.62 0.42
CA ARG A 7 -27.81 -19.22 0.56
C ARG A 7 -27.31 -18.58 1.85
N GLU A 8 -27.46 -19.25 2.99
CA GLU A 8 -26.99 -18.76 4.28
C GLU A 8 -25.47 -18.57 4.29
N ARG A 9 -24.71 -19.53 3.72
CA ARG A 9 -23.26 -19.41 3.54
C ARG A 9 -22.90 -18.21 2.65
N LEU A 10 -23.60 -18.02 1.55
CA LEU A 10 -23.35 -16.91 0.63
C LEU A 10 -23.67 -15.55 1.27
N GLN A 11 -24.74 -15.47 2.07
CA GLN A 11 -25.06 -14.27 2.86
C GLN A 11 -24.02 -13.99 3.93
N ALA A 12 -23.53 -15.03 4.62
CA ALA A 12 -22.44 -14.89 5.60
C ALA A 12 -21.16 -14.36 4.93
N GLN A 13 -20.81 -14.86 3.74
CA GLN A 13 -19.67 -14.34 2.96
C GLN A 13 -19.88 -12.87 2.58
N ILE A 14 -21.07 -12.50 2.10
CA ILE A 14 -21.40 -11.10 1.77
C ILE A 14 -21.25 -10.19 2.98
N GLY A 15 -21.73 -10.61 4.16
CA GLY A 15 -21.60 -9.81 5.38
C GLY A 15 -20.13 -9.58 5.78
N ILE A 16 -19.26 -10.57 5.59
CA ILE A 16 -17.83 -10.39 5.85
C ILE A 16 -17.18 -9.47 4.80
N LEU A 17 -17.60 -9.56 3.53
CA LEU A 17 -17.14 -8.65 2.48
C LEU A 17 -17.60 -7.20 2.72
N GLU A 18 -18.83 -6.99 3.19
CA GLU A 18 -19.31 -5.66 3.59
C GLU A 18 -18.45 -5.08 4.71
N ASN A 19 -18.14 -5.89 5.73
CA ASN A 19 -17.23 -5.47 6.81
C ASN A 19 -15.83 -5.12 6.27
N LEU A 20 -15.27 -5.94 5.37
CA LEU A 20 -13.98 -5.64 4.73
C LEU A 20 -14.02 -4.36 3.89
N TYR A 21 -15.14 -4.09 3.22
CA TYR A 21 -15.32 -2.85 2.46
C TYR A 21 -15.30 -1.62 3.39
N ASP A 22 -15.99 -1.69 4.52
CA ASP A 22 -15.99 -0.63 5.52
C ASP A 22 -14.60 -0.42 6.14
N LEU A 23 -13.88 -1.51 6.45
CA LEU A 23 -12.49 -1.45 6.93
C LEU A 23 -11.56 -0.82 5.91
N ALA A 24 -11.69 -1.19 4.63
CA ALA A 24 -10.90 -0.58 3.55
C ALA A 24 -11.21 0.92 3.39
N GLY A 25 -12.46 1.34 3.60
CA GLY A 25 -12.87 2.74 3.65
C GLY A 25 -12.26 3.50 4.83
N ARG A 26 -12.32 2.92 6.04
CA ARG A 26 -11.69 3.48 7.25
C ARG A 26 -10.18 3.62 7.09
N LYS A 27 -9.52 2.60 6.51
CA LYS A 27 -8.09 2.61 6.20
C LYS A 27 -7.73 3.77 5.28
N ARG A 28 -8.53 4.00 4.24
CA ARG A 28 -8.36 5.14 3.32
C ARG A 28 -8.42 6.48 4.07
N GLU A 29 -9.41 6.66 4.93
CA GLU A 29 -9.53 7.89 5.72
C GLU A 29 -8.37 8.10 6.68
N ALA A 30 -7.90 7.05 7.35
CA ALA A 30 -6.75 7.11 8.23
C ALA A 30 -5.48 7.49 7.46
N LEU A 31 -5.25 6.88 6.28
CA LEU A 31 -4.12 7.22 5.41
C LEU A 31 -4.19 8.68 4.92
N LEU A 32 -5.36 9.17 4.52
CA LEU A 32 -5.52 10.56 4.07
C LEU A 32 -5.33 11.59 5.19
N LYS A 33 -5.63 11.22 6.44
CA LYS A 33 -5.46 12.08 7.63
C LYS A 33 -4.10 11.89 8.30
N GLU A 34 -3.23 11.04 7.76
CA GLU A 34 -1.96 10.63 8.37
C GLU A 34 -2.14 10.11 9.82
N ASP A 35 -3.29 9.51 10.11
CA ASP A 35 -3.60 8.94 11.41
C ASP A 35 -2.94 7.57 11.55
N LEU A 36 -1.68 7.58 12.02
CA LEU A 36 -0.88 6.37 12.21
C LEU A 36 -1.26 5.59 13.47
N GLU A 37 -2.06 6.15 14.37
CA GLU A 37 -2.43 5.50 15.63
C GLU A 37 -3.53 4.45 15.42
N THR A 38 -4.48 4.72 14.51
CA THR A 38 -5.62 3.83 14.26
C THR A 38 -5.34 2.75 13.20
N LEU A 39 -4.34 2.95 12.33
CA LEU A 39 -3.96 2.02 11.27
C LEU A 39 -3.65 0.59 11.76
N PRO A 40 -2.89 0.37 12.85
CA PRO A 40 -2.60 -0.98 13.34
C PRO A 40 -3.86 -1.75 13.73
N GLY A 41 -4.83 -1.07 14.37
CA GLY A 41 -6.11 -1.68 14.74
C GLY A 41 -6.95 -2.06 13.52
N ILE A 42 -6.98 -1.20 12.51
CA ILE A 42 -7.68 -1.48 11.24
C ILE A 42 -7.06 -2.68 10.51
N ILE A 43 -5.73 -2.77 10.48
CA ILE A 43 -5.01 -3.90 9.85
C ILE A 43 -5.32 -5.21 10.59
N GLN A 44 -5.34 -5.20 11.93
CA GLN A 44 -5.68 -6.38 12.70
C GLN A 44 -7.13 -6.84 12.44
N GLU A 45 -8.09 -5.92 12.41
CA GLU A 45 -9.49 -6.20 12.05
C GLU A 45 -9.60 -6.78 10.63
N GLU A 46 -8.81 -6.26 9.67
CA GLU A 46 -8.74 -6.75 8.29
C GLU A 46 -8.18 -8.18 8.21
N GLU A 47 -7.11 -8.48 8.95
CA GLU A 47 -6.50 -9.82 9.01
C GLU A 47 -7.45 -10.86 9.60
N GLU A 48 -8.18 -10.52 10.66
CA GLU A 48 -9.19 -11.40 11.26
C GLU A 48 -10.34 -11.69 10.30
N ALA A 49 -10.84 -10.67 9.58
CA ALA A 49 -11.89 -10.84 8.59
C ALA A 49 -11.41 -11.68 7.39
N LEU A 50 -10.17 -11.49 6.92
CA LEU A 50 -9.57 -12.31 5.88
C LEU A 50 -9.37 -13.77 6.32
N ALA A 51 -8.98 -14.01 7.58
CA ALA A 51 -8.87 -15.36 8.13
C ALA A 51 -10.24 -16.06 8.16
N ARG A 52 -11.30 -15.33 8.50
CA ARG A 52 -12.68 -15.85 8.44
C ARG A 52 -13.07 -16.18 7.00
N ILE A 53 -12.84 -15.31 6.02
CA ILE A 53 -13.12 -15.62 4.60
C ILE A 53 -12.35 -16.86 4.14
N LYS A 54 -11.07 -16.98 4.47
CA LYS A 54 -10.26 -18.15 4.11
C LYS A 54 -10.78 -19.44 4.73
N SER A 55 -11.42 -19.38 5.89
CA SER A 55 -12.08 -20.57 6.47
C SER A 55 -13.31 -21.03 5.68
N PHE A 56 -13.85 -20.19 4.79
CA PHE A 56 -14.96 -20.53 3.89
C PHE A 56 -14.51 -21.08 2.51
N GLU A 57 -13.21 -21.20 2.20
CA GLU A 57 -12.70 -21.72 0.91
C GLU A 57 -11.50 -22.70 1.09
N PRO A 58 -11.33 -23.78 0.28
CA PRO A 58 -12.15 -24.27 -0.84
C PRO A 58 -12.64 -25.71 -0.59
N LEU A 59 -13.94 -25.91 -0.44
CA LEU A 59 -14.54 -27.22 -0.72
C LEU A 59 -15.35 -27.03 -1.99
N GLU A 60 -14.94 -27.72 -3.05
CA GLU A 60 -15.64 -27.93 -4.31
C GLU A 60 -17.03 -28.55 -4.02
N GLU A 61 -17.95 -27.80 -3.43
CA GLU A 61 -19.28 -28.31 -3.09
C GLU A 61 -20.26 -27.75 -4.11
N GLU A 62 -20.46 -28.57 -5.16
CA GLU A 62 -21.62 -28.66 -6.04
C GLU A 62 -22.49 -27.38 -6.06
N GLU A 63 -22.19 -26.45 -6.97
CA GLU A 63 -23.21 -25.46 -7.34
C GLU A 63 -24.49 -26.23 -7.70
N PRO A 64 -25.62 -25.99 -7.01
CA PRO A 64 -26.87 -26.62 -7.41
C PRO A 64 -27.14 -26.18 -8.85
N GLY A 65 -27.29 -27.16 -9.75
CA GLY A 65 -27.24 -26.98 -11.21
C GLY A 65 -28.27 -26.02 -11.83
N GLU A 66 -29.16 -25.43 -11.03
CA GLU A 66 -30.00 -24.31 -11.42
C GLU A 66 -29.97 -23.22 -10.33
N PRO A 67 -29.14 -22.18 -10.48
CA PRO A 67 -29.15 -21.05 -9.56
C PRO A 67 -30.47 -20.31 -9.72
N THR A 68 -31.29 -20.35 -8.66
CA THR A 68 -32.49 -19.53 -8.54
C THR A 68 -32.13 -18.04 -8.74
N PRO A 69 -33.06 -17.20 -9.23
CA PRO A 69 -32.77 -15.78 -9.45
C PRO A 69 -32.20 -15.08 -8.21
N GLU A 70 -32.67 -15.45 -7.01
CA GLU A 70 -32.15 -14.93 -5.73
C GLU A 70 -30.67 -15.27 -5.49
N ILE A 71 -30.23 -16.49 -5.83
CA ILE A 71 -28.82 -16.90 -5.68
C ILE A 71 -27.93 -16.14 -6.68
N ARG A 72 -28.42 -15.90 -7.90
CA ARG A 72 -27.71 -15.09 -8.90
C ARG A 72 -27.49 -13.66 -8.43
N GLU A 73 -28.50 -13.04 -7.82
CA GLU A 73 -28.38 -11.70 -7.24
C GLU A 73 -27.33 -11.64 -6.13
N LEU A 74 -27.31 -12.63 -5.23
CA LEU A 74 -26.33 -12.71 -4.16
C LEU A 74 -24.90 -12.92 -4.70
N LEU A 75 -24.72 -13.76 -5.73
CA LEU A 75 -23.43 -13.94 -6.39
C LEU A 75 -22.95 -12.64 -7.07
N MET A 76 -23.84 -11.93 -7.76
CA MET A 76 -23.53 -10.61 -8.32
C MET A 76 -23.12 -9.61 -7.24
N LYS A 77 -23.82 -9.59 -6.11
CA LYS A 77 -23.49 -8.72 -4.97
C LYS A 77 -22.11 -9.07 -4.38
N ARG A 78 -21.82 -10.36 -4.20
CA ARG A 78 -20.51 -10.84 -3.73
C ARG A 78 -19.39 -10.39 -4.65
N GLU A 79 -19.54 -10.58 -5.95
CA GLU A 79 -18.54 -10.22 -6.96
C GLU A 79 -18.34 -8.70 -7.03
N TYR A 80 -19.43 -7.93 -6.95
CA TYR A 80 -19.39 -6.48 -6.90
C TYR A 80 -18.59 -5.99 -5.68
N LEU A 81 -18.89 -6.50 -4.48
CA LEU A 81 -18.17 -6.14 -3.27
C LEU A 81 -16.70 -6.54 -3.34
N ALA A 82 -16.40 -7.75 -3.80
CA ALA A 82 -15.02 -8.21 -3.98
C ALA A 82 -14.23 -7.29 -4.92
N ARG A 83 -14.84 -6.84 -6.02
CA ARG A 83 -14.24 -5.88 -6.93
C ARG A 83 -13.99 -4.52 -6.26
N GLN A 84 -14.98 -3.99 -5.54
CA GLN A 84 -14.87 -2.72 -4.84
C GLN A 84 -13.75 -2.73 -3.77
N ILE A 85 -13.63 -3.82 -3.02
CA ILE A 85 -12.54 -3.99 -2.03
C ILE A 85 -11.18 -4.00 -2.72
N ARG A 86 -11.03 -4.67 -3.86
CA ARG A 86 -9.78 -4.66 -4.64
C ARG A 86 -9.43 -3.25 -5.12
N GLU A 87 -10.40 -2.50 -5.62
CA GLU A 87 -10.21 -1.12 -6.08
C GLU A 87 -9.78 -0.21 -4.91
N LEU A 88 -10.42 -0.32 -3.75
CA LEU A 88 -10.03 0.44 -2.54
C LEU A 88 -8.63 0.07 -2.04
N ASN A 89 -8.29 -1.22 -2.03
CA ASN A 89 -6.97 -1.66 -1.61
C ASN A 89 -5.87 -1.23 -2.57
N PHE A 90 -6.15 -1.19 -3.87
CA PHE A 90 -5.24 -0.62 -4.86
C PHE A 90 -4.97 0.86 -4.55
N PHE A 91 -6.03 1.65 -4.35
CA PHE A 91 -5.90 3.07 -4.02
C PHE A 91 -5.13 3.30 -2.70
N ASN A 92 -5.45 2.53 -1.66
CA ASN A 92 -4.75 2.62 -0.37
C ASN A 92 -3.25 2.32 -0.53
N ARG A 93 -2.89 1.38 -1.42
CA ARG A 93 -1.50 1.09 -1.73
C ARG A 93 -0.81 2.24 -2.45
N GLU A 94 -1.47 2.86 -3.44
CA GLU A 94 -0.92 4.04 -4.12
C GLU A 94 -0.66 5.19 -3.14
N LEU A 95 -1.60 5.48 -2.23
CA LEU A 95 -1.40 6.50 -1.19
C LEU A 95 -0.16 6.23 -0.32
N ILE A 96 0.03 4.97 0.08
CA ILE A 96 1.20 4.57 0.86
C ILE A 96 2.47 4.74 0.04
N GLU A 97 2.48 4.30 -1.23
CA GLU A 97 3.65 4.41 -2.11
C GLU A 97 4.05 5.88 -2.33
N ASP A 98 3.07 6.77 -2.54
CA ASP A 98 3.26 8.21 -2.70
C ASP A 98 3.81 8.87 -1.42
N SER A 99 3.23 8.56 -0.26
CA SER A 99 3.73 9.08 1.03
C SER A 99 5.18 8.66 1.29
N LEU A 100 5.53 7.41 0.97
CA LEU A 100 6.90 6.92 1.09
C LEU A 100 7.83 7.58 0.07
N ALA A 101 7.37 7.88 -1.14
CA ALA A 101 8.15 8.62 -2.13
C ALA A 101 8.47 10.03 -1.64
N TYR A 102 7.48 10.72 -1.06
CA TYR A 102 7.67 12.03 -0.46
C TYR A 102 8.67 12.00 0.72
N ILE A 103 8.56 11.01 1.61
CA ILE A 103 9.51 10.83 2.73
C ILE A 103 10.92 10.58 2.21
N ARG A 104 11.09 9.69 1.21
CA ARG A 104 12.41 9.41 0.60
C ARG A 104 13.02 10.67 0.00
N PHE A 105 12.24 11.42 -0.77
CA PHE A 105 12.67 12.68 -1.36
C PHE A 105 13.10 13.70 -0.28
N SER A 106 12.29 13.85 0.77
CA SER A 106 12.59 14.74 1.89
C SER A 106 13.88 14.34 2.61
N LEU A 107 14.07 13.04 2.86
CA LEU A 107 15.30 12.50 3.45
C LEU A 107 16.53 12.75 2.57
N GLN A 108 16.40 12.60 1.25
CA GLN A 108 17.49 12.91 0.30
C GLN A 108 17.88 14.38 0.31
N LEU A 109 16.91 15.29 0.44
CA LEU A 109 17.19 16.72 0.60
C LEU A 109 17.95 17.01 1.89
N PHE A 110 17.54 16.40 3.02
CA PHE A 110 18.22 16.59 4.31
C PHE A 110 19.60 15.95 4.37
N GLN A 111 19.81 14.81 3.73
CA GLN A 111 21.12 14.16 3.65
C GLN A 111 22.12 14.93 2.78
N GLY A 112 21.63 15.89 1.98
CA GLY A 112 22.43 16.65 1.02
C GLY A 112 22.89 15.78 -0.14
N GLN A 113 23.10 16.39 -1.31
CA GLN A 113 23.84 15.69 -2.36
C GLN A 113 25.25 15.36 -1.85
N PRO A 114 25.71 14.09 -1.93
CA PRO A 114 27.12 13.78 -1.71
C PRO A 114 27.92 14.39 -2.87
N GLY A 115 28.27 15.68 -2.76
CA GLY A 115 29.09 16.34 -3.77
C GLY A 115 29.07 17.87 -3.85
N SER A 116 28.17 18.59 -3.16
CA SER A 116 28.08 20.05 -3.28
C SER A 116 28.16 20.80 -1.95
N SER A 117 29.12 20.42 -1.11
CA SER A 117 29.66 21.38 -0.14
C SER A 117 30.63 22.31 -0.87
N LEU A 118 30.08 23.29 -1.62
CA LEU A 118 30.84 24.40 -2.21
C LEU A 118 31.13 25.50 -1.17
N TYR A 119 30.72 25.33 0.09
CA TYR A 119 31.03 26.22 1.20
C TYR A 119 32.25 25.70 1.97
N GLY A 120 33.37 25.70 1.26
CA GLY A 120 34.68 25.27 1.74
C GLY A 120 35.77 25.86 0.85
N THR A 121 35.63 27.13 0.46
CA THR A 121 36.71 27.89 -0.16
C THR A 121 37.74 28.21 0.91
N ASP A 122 38.56 27.23 1.28
CA ASP A 122 39.89 27.54 1.78
C ASP A 122 40.62 28.27 0.66
N GLY A 123 40.94 29.54 0.92
CA GLY A 123 41.59 30.41 -0.04
C GLY A 123 42.87 29.75 -0.57
N ILE A 124 42.87 29.45 -1.86
CA ILE A 124 44.08 29.09 -2.58
C ILE A 124 44.98 30.33 -2.53
N LYS A 125 45.93 30.36 -1.60
CA LYS A 125 47.06 31.28 -1.68
C LYS A 125 47.92 30.81 -2.83
N GLU A 126 47.96 31.59 -3.91
CA GLU A 126 48.98 31.45 -4.95
C GLU A 126 50.36 31.46 -4.29
N ALA A 127 51.04 30.32 -4.31
CA ALA A 127 52.47 30.28 -4.06
C ALA A 127 53.19 30.67 -5.36
N PRO A 128 54.13 31.63 -5.33
CA PRO A 128 54.76 32.15 -6.53
C PRO A 128 55.56 31.04 -7.23
N ALA A 129 55.41 30.99 -8.55
CA ALA A 129 56.18 30.13 -9.44
C ALA A 129 57.68 30.44 -9.29
N VAL A 130 58.42 29.57 -8.60
CA VAL A 130 59.87 29.60 -8.64
C VAL A 130 60.31 28.79 -9.87
N ASN A 131 60.52 29.51 -10.96
CA ASN A 131 61.14 29.01 -12.18
C ASN A 131 62.53 28.44 -11.88
N SER A 132 62.65 27.13 -11.72
CA SER A 132 63.95 26.44 -11.78
C SER A 132 64.19 25.93 -13.19
N LEU A 133 64.54 26.86 -14.09
CA LEU A 133 65.16 26.56 -15.38
C LEU A 133 66.24 27.60 -15.66
N ILE A 134 67.49 27.11 -15.68
CA ILE A 134 68.71 27.69 -16.27
C ILE A 134 69.55 28.59 -15.34
N ASP A 135 70.68 28.03 -14.87
CA ASP A 135 71.97 28.71 -15.02
C ASP A 135 73.09 27.70 -15.34
N MET A 136 73.47 27.64 -16.62
CA MET A 136 74.79 27.21 -17.05
C MET A 136 75.63 28.48 -17.23
N ARG A 137 76.63 28.70 -16.36
CA ARG A 137 77.99 29.22 -16.68
C ARG A 137 78.75 29.63 -15.41
N GLY A 138 80.00 29.18 -15.31
CA GLY A 138 80.96 29.59 -14.29
C GLY A 138 81.99 28.51 -14.03
#